data_AF-A0A973CZE0-F1
#
_entry.id   AF-A0A973CZE0-F1
#
_cell.length_a   1.000
_cell.length_b   1.000
_cell.length_c   1.000
_cell.angle_alpha   90.00
_cell.angle_beta   90.00
_cell.angle_gamma   90.00
#
_symmetry.space_group_name_H-M   'P 1'
#
loop_
_entity.id
_entity.type
_entity.pdbx_description
1 polymer ?
#
loop_
_entity_poly.entity_id
_entity_poly.type
_entity_poly.pdbx_seq_one_letter_code
_entity_poly.pdbx_strand_id
1 'polypeptide(L)'
;MTDFHNGLLAVNNTVSSLSSTIEALRNSGKASFLQQEIPTRKTEAWKFTSLYNLTSNQEGYGRLAETHSPAGLDGITTIPALNAQRLVFVNGRYSEELSSNEGLSNVVRFSQANDVQQAIITEHIGTAIEQEKHIFSALNNAITTDGVLVHIEKNKQLKTNIKLFQKLLLMPITNLSSK
;
A
#
# COMPACT_ATOMS: atom_id res chain seq x y z
N MET A 1 13.93 -11.55 17.27
CA MET A 1 13.60 -10.79 16.03
C MET A 1 14.54 -11.25 14.92
N THR A 2 14.01 -11.52 13.72
CA THR A 2 14.80 -12.01 12.57
C THR A 2 15.16 -10.85 11.63
N ASP A 3 16.20 -11.02 10.80
CA ASP A 3 16.59 -10.06 9.76
C ASP A 3 15.43 -9.70 8.82
N PHE A 4 14.52 -10.65 8.59
CA PHE A 4 13.29 -10.45 7.82
C PHE A 4 12.38 -9.35 8.38
N HIS A 5 12.15 -9.34 9.70
CA HIS A 5 11.27 -8.35 10.32
C HIS A 5 11.85 -6.94 10.20
N ASN A 6 13.14 -6.80 10.49
CA ASN A 6 13.80 -5.49 10.45
C ASN A 6 13.97 -4.99 9.01
N GLY A 7 14.29 -5.88 8.08
CA GLY A 7 14.51 -5.54 6.67
C GLY A 7 13.26 -4.99 5.99
N LEU A 8 12.08 -5.56 6.26
CA LEU A 8 10.82 -5.06 5.67
C LEU A 8 10.33 -3.76 6.30
N LEU A 9 10.57 -3.54 7.59
CA LEU A 9 10.22 -2.27 8.25
C LEU A 9 11.10 -1.10 7.78
N ALA A 10 12.30 -1.38 7.26
CA ALA A 10 13.21 -0.36 6.73
C ALA A 10 12.82 0.16 5.35
N VAL A 11 11.84 -0.47 4.67
CA VAL A 11 11.49 -0.17 3.26
C VAL A 11 10.81 1.20 3.09
N ASN A 12 10.24 1.82 4.13
CA ASN A 12 9.52 3.09 4.02
C ASN A 12 9.79 4.09 5.17
N ASN A 13 10.63 5.09 4.91
CA ASN A 13 10.94 6.19 5.85
C ASN A 13 10.35 7.56 5.49
N THR A 14 9.43 7.65 4.52
CA THR A 14 8.82 8.95 4.18
C THR A 14 7.58 9.26 5.04
N VAL A 15 7.62 10.41 5.71
CA VAL A 15 6.58 10.93 6.62
C VAL A 15 5.52 11.70 5.82
N SER A 16 4.23 11.51 6.14
CA SER A 16 3.08 12.23 5.55
C SER A 16 2.30 12.99 6.64
N SER A 17 1.63 14.08 6.27
CA SER A 17 1.07 15.11 7.17
C SER A 17 -0.29 14.80 7.84
N LEU A 18 -0.75 13.55 7.80
CA LEU A 18 -1.80 13.03 8.71
C LEU A 18 -1.17 12.26 9.88
N SER A 19 -0.19 12.92 10.49
CA SER A 19 0.87 12.24 11.24
C SER A 19 0.31 11.31 12.31
N SER A 20 -0.62 11.74 13.15
CA SER A 20 -1.02 10.95 14.32
C SER A 20 -1.79 9.67 14.01
N THR A 21 -2.79 9.68 13.13
CA THR A 21 -3.60 8.48 12.83
C THR A 21 -2.79 7.45 12.06
N ILE A 22 -2.02 7.89 11.07
CA ILE A 22 -1.13 7.00 10.31
C ILE A 22 0.03 6.51 11.19
N GLU A 23 0.59 7.35 12.04
CA GLU A 23 1.60 6.92 13.03
C GLU A 23 1.04 5.90 14.00
N ALA A 24 -0.17 6.08 14.52
CA ALA A 24 -0.83 5.12 15.40
C ALA A 24 -1.03 3.77 14.68
N LEU A 25 -1.53 3.79 13.44
CA LEU A 25 -1.65 2.59 12.60
C LEU A 25 -0.30 1.91 12.40
N ARG A 26 0.74 2.66 12.03
CA ARG A 26 2.08 2.14 11.78
C ARG A 26 2.69 1.54 13.05
N ASN A 27 2.54 2.21 14.19
CA ASN A 27 3.05 1.75 15.48
C ASN A 27 2.35 0.46 15.91
N SER A 28 1.03 0.40 15.78
CA SER A 28 0.24 -0.80 16.08
C SER A 28 0.60 -1.96 15.16
N GLY A 29 0.65 -1.72 13.84
CA GLY A 29 1.05 -2.70 12.85
C GLY A 29 2.47 -3.21 13.06
N LYS A 30 3.42 -2.32 13.38
CA LYS A 30 4.81 -2.68 13.71
C LYS A 30 4.88 -3.55 14.96
N ALA A 31 4.18 -3.17 16.02
CA ALA A 31 4.15 -3.96 17.26
C ALA A 31 3.59 -5.36 17.01
N SER A 32 2.47 -5.46 16.29
CA SER A 32 1.85 -6.74 15.94
C SER A 32 2.76 -7.59 15.03
N PHE A 33 3.36 -6.99 14.01
CA PHE A 33 4.26 -7.68 13.08
C PHE A 33 5.48 -8.26 13.78
N LEU A 34 6.09 -7.51 14.71
CA LEU A 34 7.27 -7.96 15.46
C LEU A 34 6.99 -9.09 16.45
N GLN A 35 5.73 -9.26 16.88
CA GLN A 35 5.32 -10.33 17.80
C GLN A 35 4.95 -11.63 17.09
N GLN A 36 4.70 -11.58 15.77
CA GLN A 36 4.27 -12.75 15.02
C GLN A 36 5.47 -13.60 14.56
N GLU A 37 5.26 -14.91 14.54
CA GLU A 37 6.21 -15.83 13.92
C GLU A 37 6.01 -15.86 12.40
N ILE A 38 7.10 -16.01 11.67
CA ILE A 38 7.05 -16.17 10.21
C ILE A 38 6.42 -17.54 9.90
N PRO A 39 5.32 -17.58 9.12
CA PRO A 39 4.70 -18.84 8.77
C PRO A 39 5.65 -19.79 8.05
N THR A 40 5.57 -21.06 8.39
CA THR A 40 6.30 -22.12 7.71
C THR A 40 5.31 -23.03 7.00
N ARG A 41 5.80 -24.04 6.27
CA ARG A 41 4.93 -25.07 5.67
C ARG A 41 4.14 -25.89 6.70
N LYS A 42 4.49 -25.80 8.00
CA LYS A 42 3.74 -26.40 9.11
C LYS A 42 2.53 -25.56 9.52
N THR A 43 2.51 -24.27 9.17
CA THR A 43 1.36 -23.39 9.40
C THR A 43 0.29 -23.71 8.37
N GLU A 44 -0.90 -24.10 8.80
CA GLU A 44 -1.96 -24.63 7.93
C GLU A 44 -2.31 -23.70 6.75
N ALA A 45 -2.52 -22.41 7.04
CA ALA A 45 -2.80 -21.38 6.04
C ALA A 45 -1.67 -21.18 5.00
N TRP A 46 -0.47 -21.69 5.26
CA TRP A 46 0.74 -21.52 4.43
C TRP A 46 1.32 -22.84 3.91
N LYS A 47 0.63 -23.97 4.11
CA LYS A 47 1.10 -25.31 3.69
C LYS A 47 1.52 -25.37 2.22
N PHE A 48 0.79 -24.66 1.37
CA PHE A 48 0.98 -24.62 -0.08
C PHE A 48 1.56 -23.30 -0.60
N THR A 49 1.91 -22.37 0.29
CA THR A 49 2.42 -21.04 -0.06
C THR A 49 3.74 -20.82 0.68
N SER A 50 4.86 -21.17 0.03
CA SER A 50 6.18 -21.03 0.66
C SER A 50 6.59 -19.56 0.76
N LEU A 51 6.99 -19.13 1.96
CA LEU A 51 7.58 -17.81 2.21
C LEU A 51 9.10 -17.78 2.06
N TYR A 52 9.74 -18.91 1.74
CA TYR A 52 11.20 -19.06 1.74
C TYR A 52 11.91 -17.95 0.94
N ASN A 53 11.54 -17.73 -0.32
CA ASN A 53 12.17 -16.73 -1.19
C ASN A 53 12.00 -15.30 -0.67
N LEU A 54 10.88 -15.01 0.00
CA LEU A 54 10.66 -13.71 0.60
C LEU A 54 11.54 -13.56 1.86
N THR A 55 11.66 -14.61 2.67
CA THR A 55 12.38 -14.58 3.94
C THR A 55 13.90 -14.72 3.81
N SER A 56 14.39 -15.34 2.73
CA SER A 56 15.82 -15.58 2.49
C SER A 56 16.61 -14.33 2.15
N ASN A 57 15.92 -13.23 1.79
CA ASN A 57 16.51 -11.93 1.46
C ASN A 57 17.58 -11.96 0.33
N GLN A 58 17.61 -13.00 -0.49
CA GLN A 58 18.67 -13.15 -1.51
C GLN A 58 18.66 -11.98 -2.52
N GLU A 59 17.48 -11.45 -2.82
CA GLU A 59 17.28 -10.32 -3.73
C GLU A 59 17.18 -8.95 -3.03
N GLY A 60 17.30 -8.89 -1.69
CA GLY A 60 17.01 -7.69 -0.90
C GLY A 60 15.51 -7.40 -0.72
N TYR A 61 15.16 -6.71 0.35
CA TYR A 61 13.79 -6.20 0.57
C TYR A 61 13.58 -4.87 -0.18
N GLY A 62 12.44 -4.74 -0.87
CA GLY A 62 11.94 -3.42 -1.27
C GLY A 62 12.78 -2.64 -2.28
N ARG A 63 13.37 -3.31 -3.28
CA ARG A 63 14.09 -2.66 -4.39
C ARG A 63 13.13 -2.01 -5.40
N LEU A 64 12.42 -0.99 -4.94
CA LEU A 64 11.56 -0.18 -5.80
C LEU A 64 12.41 0.84 -6.54
N ALA A 65 12.13 1.04 -7.83
CA ALA A 65 12.76 2.13 -8.57
C ALA A 65 12.38 3.48 -7.93
N GLU A 66 13.38 4.30 -7.57
CA GLU A 66 13.17 5.61 -6.93
C GLU A 66 12.46 6.59 -7.86
N THR A 67 12.80 6.53 -9.15
CA THR A 67 12.23 7.37 -10.20
C THR A 67 11.49 6.52 -11.20
N HIS A 68 10.30 6.96 -11.57
CA HIS A 68 9.55 6.38 -12.68
C HIS A 68 9.29 7.47 -13.72
N SER A 69 9.46 7.11 -14.98
CA SER A 69 8.92 7.93 -16.07
C SER A 69 7.44 7.58 -16.22
N PRO A 70 6.54 8.58 -16.27
CA PRO A 70 5.15 8.39 -16.70
C PRO A 70 5.06 7.81 -18.12
N ALA A 71 6.11 8.02 -18.94
CA ALA A 71 6.17 7.57 -20.32
C ALA A 71 5.94 6.05 -20.43
N GLY A 72 4.90 5.67 -21.15
CA GLY A 72 4.51 4.28 -21.39
C GLY A 72 3.55 3.69 -20.36
N LEU A 73 3.22 4.40 -19.27
CA LEU A 73 2.23 3.94 -18.28
C LEU A 73 0.79 4.30 -18.66
N ASP A 74 0.57 5.32 -19.48
CA ASP A 74 -0.79 5.73 -19.90
C ASP A 74 -1.55 4.65 -20.66
N GLY A 75 -0.88 3.92 -21.56
CA GLY A 75 -1.51 2.83 -22.31
C GLY A 75 -1.93 1.64 -21.45
N ILE A 76 -1.27 1.44 -20.31
CA ILE A 76 -1.55 0.34 -19.36
C ILE A 76 -2.61 0.77 -18.34
N THR A 77 -2.57 2.03 -17.93
CA THR A 77 -3.49 2.60 -16.94
C THR A 77 -4.85 2.99 -17.56
N THR A 78 -4.97 3.00 -18.88
CA THR A 78 -6.22 3.27 -19.61
C THR A 78 -6.90 1.96 -20.02
N ILE A 79 -8.20 1.83 -19.74
CA ILE A 79 -9.02 0.75 -20.30
C ILE A 79 -9.91 1.39 -21.37
N PRO A 80 -9.79 1.00 -22.65
CA PRO A 80 -10.62 1.54 -23.72
C PRO A 80 -12.11 1.40 -23.39
N ALA A 81 -12.89 2.43 -23.70
CA ALA A 81 -14.35 2.51 -23.48
C ALA A 81 -14.83 2.41 -22.01
N LEU A 82 -13.93 2.43 -21.02
CA LEU A 82 -14.32 2.52 -19.63
C LEU A 82 -14.34 3.98 -19.18
N ASN A 83 -15.54 4.55 -19.01
CA ASN A 83 -15.69 5.83 -18.34
C ASN A 83 -15.54 5.64 -16.82
N ALA A 84 -14.32 5.85 -16.34
CA ALA A 84 -13.98 5.72 -14.93
C ALA A 84 -13.05 6.85 -14.48
N GLN A 85 -13.28 7.29 -13.26
CA GLN A 85 -12.35 8.09 -12.50
C GLN A 85 -11.11 7.24 -12.18
N ARG A 86 -9.95 7.65 -12.68
CA ARG A 86 -8.70 6.90 -12.58
C ARG A 86 -7.84 7.44 -11.42
N LEU A 87 -7.46 6.56 -10.50
CA LEU A 87 -6.47 6.78 -9.46
C LEU A 87 -5.27 5.87 -9.73
N VAL A 88 -4.13 6.45 -10.07
CA VAL A 88 -2.90 5.69 -10.32
C VAL A 88 -1.94 5.88 -9.17
N PHE A 89 -1.45 4.75 -8.67
CA PHE A 89 -0.40 4.68 -7.66
C PHE A 89 0.81 3.99 -8.28
N VAL A 90 1.98 4.59 -8.13
CA VAL A 90 3.25 4.00 -8.56
C VAL A 90 4.11 3.78 -7.31
N ASN A 91 4.52 2.54 -7.08
CA ASN A 91 5.28 2.15 -5.88
C ASN A 91 4.58 2.58 -4.58
N GLY A 92 3.25 2.53 -4.56
CA GLY A 92 2.41 2.89 -3.41
C GLY A 92 2.19 4.39 -3.21
N ARG A 93 2.68 5.24 -4.13
CA ARG A 93 2.50 6.70 -4.08
C ARG A 93 1.54 7.16 -5.18
N TYR A 94 0.62 8.05 -4.84
CA TYR A 94 -0.30 8.64 -5.81
C TYR A 94 0.46 9.44 -6.88
N SER A 95 0.13 9.19 -8.15
CA SER A 95 0.63 9.95 -9.29
C SER A 95 -0.47 10.86 -9.82
N GLU A 96 -0.30 12.17 -9.65
CA GLU A 96 -1.26 13.17 -10.13
C GLU A 96 -1.32 13.19 -11.67
N GLU A 97 -0.16 13.15 -12.32
CA GLU A 97 -0.04 13.12 -13.79
C GLU A 97 -0.76 11.93 -14.44
N LEU A 98 -0.71 10.76 -13.79
CA LEU A 98 -1.37 9.55 -14.28
C LEU A 98 -2.78 9.36 -13.72
N SER A 99 -3.32 10.30 -12.94
CA SER A 99 -4.68 10.19 -12.40
C SER A 99 -5.64 11.13 -13.14
N SER A 100 -6.94 10.94 -12.93
CA SER A 100 -7.96 11.87 -13.43
C SER A 100 -7.96 13.13 -12.56
N ASN A 101 -7.90 14.32 -13.18
CA ASN A 101 -7.95 15.62 -12.50
C ASN A 101 -9.38 16.19 -12.35
N GLU A 102 -10.41 15.43 -12.73
CA GLU A 102 -11.79 15.86 -12.52
C GLU A 102 -12.10 15.92 -11.02
N GLY A 103 -12.76 16.99 -10.54
CA GLY A 103 -13.04 17.20 -9.12
C GLY A 103 -13.87 16.08 -8.52
N LEU A 104 -13.39 15.51 -7.41
CA LEU A 104 -13.93 14.29 -6.81
C LEU A 104 -14.69 14.61 -5.53
N SER A 105 -16.01 14.50 -5.56
CA SER A 105 -16.80 14.67 -4.31
C SER A 105 -16.70 13.45 -3.39
N ASN A 106 -16.45 12.26 -3.95
CA ASN A 106 -16.56 10.98 -3.23
C ASN A 106 -15.22 10.32 -2.92
N VAL A 107 -14.12 10.87 -3.42
CA VAL A 107 -12.78 10.31 -3.28
C VAL A 107 -11.84 11.42 -2.86
N VAL A 108 -11.14 11.21 -1.76
CA VAL A 108 -10.17 12.17 -1.24
C VAL A 108 -8.92 11.44 -0.80
N ARG A 109 -7.74 11.97 -1.15
CA ARG A 109 -6.50 11.48 -0.57
C ARG A 109 -6.50 11.83 0.91
N PHE A 110 -5.93 10.96 1.72
CA PHE A 110 -5.76 11.17 3.15
C PHE A 110 -5.14 12.56 3.41
N SER A 111 -4.03 12.88 2.75
CA SER A 111 -3.38 14.20 2.83
C SER A 111 -4.26 15.43 2.49
N GLN A 112 -5.43 15.23 1.88
CA GLN A 112 -6.36 16.28 1.46
C GLN A 112 -7.72 16.20 2.17
N ALA A 113 -7.87 15.27 3.12
CA ALA A 113 -9.13 15.04 3.82
C ALA A 113 -9.49 16.21 4.75
N ASN A 114 -10.75 16.65 4.70
CA ASN A 114 -11.29 17.60 5.68
C ASN A 114 -11.60 16.92 7.02
N ASP A 115 -11.96 17.70 8.06
CA ASP A 115 -12.17 17.20 9.42
C ASP A 115 -13.19 16.04 9.50
N VAL A 116 -14.29 16.13 8.74
CA VAL A 116 -15.32 15.08 8.70
C VAL A 116 -14.75 13.79 8.09
N GLN A 117 -14.00 13.91 7.01
CA GLN A 117 -13.36 12.78 6.33
C GLN A 117 -12.26 12.18 7.20
N GLN A 118 -11.48 12.99 7.92
CA GLN A 118 -10.45 12.53 8.85
C GLN A 118 -11.04 11.73 10.01
N ALA A 119 -12.21 12.12 10.53
CA ALA A 119 -12.92 11.35 11.55
C ALA A 119 -13.31 9.96 11.03
N ILE A 120 -13.90 9.88 9.83
CA ILE A 120 -14.26 8.61 9.17
C ILE A 120 -13.02 7.74 8.96
N ILE A 121 -11.92 8.31 8.46
CA ILE A 121 -10.65 7.58 8.28
C ILE A 121 -10.17 7.01 9.61
N THR A 122 -10.15 7.83 10.66
CA THR A 122 -9.66 7.42 11.99
C THR A 122 -10.51 6.32 12.61
N GLU A 123 -11.83 6.36 12.41
CA GLU A 123 -12.75 5.33 12.91
C GLU A 123 -12.54 3.96 12.25
N HIS A 124 -12.23 3.93 10.95
CA HIS A 124 -12.21 2.69 10.16
C HIS A 124 -10.82 2.17 9.81
N ILE A 125 -9.79 3.00 9.86
CA ILE A 125 -8.46 2.56 9.43
C ILE A 125 -7.90 1.48 10.36
N GLY A 126 -7.40 0.39 9.77
CA GLY A 126 -6.83 -0.74 10.52
C GLY A 126 -7.85 -1.64 11.22
N THR A 127 -9.16 -1.41 11.11
CA THR A 127 -10.19 -2.21 11.80
C THR A 127 -10.79 -3.34 10.95
N ALA A 128 -10.51 -3.36 9.64
CA ALA A 128 -11.11 -4.32 8.69
C ALA A 128 -10.57 -5.75 8.83
N ILE A 129 -9.34 -5.93 9.33
CA ILE A 129 -8.67 -7.23 9.43
C ILE A 129 -7.99 -7.32 10.80
N GLU A 130 -8.16 -8.46 11.48
CA GLU A 130 -7.45 -8.79 12.71
C GLU A 130 -5.95 -8.98 12.41
N GLN A 131 -5.17 -7.91 12.55
CA GLN A 131 -3.76 -7.90 12.18
C GLN A 131 -2.93 -8.91 13.00
N GLU A 132 -3.34 -9.24 14.22
CA GLU A 132 -2.71 -10.21 15.12
C GLU A 132 -2.74 -11.64 14.57
N LYS A 133 -3.67 -11.93 13.65
CA LYS A 133 -3.81 -13.23 12.98
C LYS A 133 -3.12 -13.28 11.61
N HIS A 134 -2.72 -12.14 11.07
CA HIS A 134 -2.29 -12.01 9.69
C HIS A 134 -1.02 -11.16 9.55
N ILE A 135 0.14 -11.82 9.47
CA ILE A 135 1.46 -11.19 9.43
C ILE A 135 1.60 -10.11 8.34
N PHE A 136 1.04 -10.33 7.15
CA PHE A 136 1.07 -9.35 6.06
C PHE A 136 0.09 -8.19 6.26
N SER A 137 -0.99 -8.40 7.01
CA SER A 137 -1.88 -7.30 7.41
C SER A 137 -1.16 -6.38 8.38
N ALA A 138 -0.50 -6.96 9.39
CA ALA A 138 0.33 -6.20 10.33
C ALA A 138 1.46 -5.45 9.63
N LEU A 139 2.15 -6.10 8.67
CA LEU A 139 3.17 -5.46 7.86
C LEU A 139 2.61 -4.30 7.03
N ASN A 140 1.51 -4.50 6.31
CA ASN A 140 0.89 -3.45 5.50
C ASN A 140 0.55 -2.22 6.34
N ASN A 141 -0.01 -2.41 7.53
CA ASN A 141 -0.26 -1.33 8.49
C ASN A 141 1.05 -0.64 8.91
N ALA A 142 2.09 -1.40 9.24
CA ALA A 142 3.39 -0.88 9.68
C ALA A 142 4.09 0.02 8.64
N ILE A 143 3.94 -0.29 7.35
CA ILE A 143 4.62 0.39 6.25
C ILE A 143 3.73 1.37 5.47
N THR A 144 2.49 1.60 5.92
CA THR A 144 1.55 2.53 5.29
C THR A 144 2.10 3.95 5.34
N THR A 145 2.04 4.67 4.21
CA THR A 145 2.56 6.05 4.08
C THR A 145 1.49 7.07 3.73
N ASP A 146 0.47 6.66 2.98
CA ASP A 146 -0.67 7.49 2.56
C ASP A 146 -1.85 6.56 2.24
N GLY A 147 -3.00 7.16 1.90
CA GLY A 147 -4.18 6.40 1.50
C GLY A 147 -5.22 7.26 0.79
N VAL A 148 -6.32 6.61 0.41
CA VAL A 148 -7.47 7.27 -0.21
C VAL A 148 -8.74 6.85 0.52
N LEU A 149 -9.57 7.83 0.87
CA LEU A 149 -10.92 7.59 1.35
C LEU A 149 -11.86 7.62 0.15
N VAL A 150 -12.58 6.52 -0.05
CA VAL A 150 -13.72 6.46 -0.96
C VAL A 150 -14.98 6.42 -0.09
N HIS A 151 -15.77 7.50 -0.12
CA HIS A 151 -16.95 7.64 0.72
C HIS A 151 -18.17 7.98 -0.15
N ILE A 152 -19.18 7.11 -0.09
CA ILE A 152 -20.46 7.27 -0.79
C ILE A 152 -21.53 7.53 0.25
N GLU A 153 -22.18 8.70 0.19
CA GLU A 153 -23.26 9.01 1.13
C GLU A 153 -24.44 8.06 0.97
N LYS A 154 -25.20 7.89 2.07
CA LYS A 154 -26.41 7.06 2.08
C LYS A 154 -27.35 7.47 0.94
N ASN A 155 -27.85 6.46 0.20
CA ASN A 155 -28.75 6.62 -0.94
C ASN A 155 -28.16 7.40 -2.13
N LYS A 156 -26.84 7.61 -2.21
CA LYS A 156 -26.19 8.13 -3.42
C LYS A 156 -25.73 6.98 -4.31
N GLN A 157 -25.90 7.17 -5.61
CA GLN A 157 -25.33 6.31 -6.63
C GLN A 157 -24.19 7.03 -7.33
N LEU A 158 -23.06 6.33 -7.48
CA LEU A 158 -21.96 6.81 -8.31
C LEU A 158 -22.41 6.92 -9.76
N LYS A 159 -22.18 8.09 -10.38
CA LYS A 159 -22.45 8.31 -11.81
C LYS A 159 -21.33 7.76 -12.70
N THR A 160 -20.12 7.65 -12.15
CA THR A 160 -18.91 7.22 -12.86
C THR A 160 -18.20 6.18 -12.00
N ASN A 161 -17.62 5.16 -12.63
CA ASN A 161 -16.86 4.13 -11.93
C ASN A 161 -15.59 4.72 -11.30
N ILE A 162 -15.12 4.13 -10.20
CA ILE A 162 -13.81 4.43 -9.63
C ILE A 162 -12.86 3.30 -10.02
N LYS A 163 -11.74 3.64 -10.64
CA LYS A 163 -10.68 2.73 -11.04
C LYS A 163 -9.42 3.03 -10.24
N LEU A 164 -8.95 2.05 -9.48
CA LEU A 164 -7.67 2.09 -8.79
C LEU A 164 -6.65 1.23 -9.56
N PHE A 165 -5.50 1.81 -9.88
CA PHE A 165 -4.42 1.12 -10.57
C PHE A 165 -3.12 1.25 -9.77
N GLN A 166 -2.55 0.11 -9.38
CA GLN A 166 -1.26 0.05 -8.69
C GLN A 166 -0.19 -0.48 -9.65
N LYS A 167 0.81 0.34 -9.94
CA LYS A 167 2.02 -0.07 -10.66
C LYS A 167 3.15 -0.29 -9.66
N LEU A 168 3.72 -1.49 -9.66
CA LEU A 168 5.01 -1.75 -9.02
C LEU A 168 6.11 -1.68 -10.09
N LEU A 169 7.14 -0.89 -9.82
CA LEU A 169 8.34 -0.79 -10.63
C LEU A 169 9.52 -1.27 -9.80
N LEU A 170 10.04 -2.42 -10.19
CA LEU A 170 11.20 -3.03 -9.58
C LEU A 170 12.47 -2.53 -10.28
N MET A 171 13.54 -2.34 -9.52
CA MET A 171 14.86 -2.17 -10.12
C MET A 171 15.22 -3.43 -10.92
N PRO A 172 15.84 -3.30 -12.11
CA PRO A 172 16.37 -4.46 -12.82
C PRO A 172 17.41 -5.16 -11.94
N ILE A 173 17.41 -6.49 -11.96
CA ILE A 173 18.43 -7.30 -11.30
C ILE A 173 19.73 -7.12 -12.09
N THR A 174 20.51 -6.09 -11.78
CA THR A 174 21.92 -6.07 -12.20
C THR A 174 22.64 -7.13 -11.40
N ASN A 175 23.15 -8.16 -12.09
CA ASN A 175 24.01 -9.18 -11.51
C ASN A 175 25.06 -8.51 -10.62
N LEU A 176 24.99 -8.78 -9.32
CA LEU A 176 26.09 -8.53 -8.40
C LEU A 176 27.24 -9.45 -8.85
N SER A 177 28.08 -8.95 -9.74
CA SER A 177 29.40 -9.53 -9.97
C SER A 177 30.11 -9.55 -8.62
N SER A 178 30.43 -10.75 -8.16
CA SER A 178 31.30 -11.04 -7.03
C SER A 178 32.52 -10.12 -6.99
N LYS A 179 32.76 -9.51 -5.84
CA LYS A 179 34.10 -9.23 -5.34
C LYS A 179 34.15 -9.67 -3.88
#